data_AF-A0A849AW77-F1
#
_entry.id   AF-A0A849AW77-F1
#
_cell.length_a   1.000
_cell.length_b   1.000
_cell.length_c   1.000
_cell.angle_alpha   90.00
_cell.angle_beta   90.00
_cell.angle_gamma   90.00
#
_symmetry.space_group_name_H-M   'P 1'
#
loop_
_entity.id
_entity.type
_entity.pdbx_description
1 polymer ?
#
loop_
_entity_poly.entity_id
_entity_poly.type
_entity_poly.pdbx_seq_one_letter_code
_entity_poly.pdbx_strand_id
1 'polypeptide(L)'
;MLDVLEGFGVIAVVIFAGLMLGRSGVLGPTGQQVLARVVFYVATPALLYVTISSTDIDAIFSPALLATGGSAVLVFTGIFAFTLWSRRRSLGEATISAMASGYVNIGNLGIPIATYVLKDLSFVAPVLLFQLILLSPIIMVLLDSTRAQADSQWWRPLLMVLRNPIVIGAALGVAGSLTGWRLPEVVHEPVSMLAAMSVPGMLLAFGISLKDGWKLPPAGSRRQLVLITVTKLVIQPLIAWLIGGVLLGYDGLMLMGIVVTSTLPTAQNVYIYAMEYKASAQLARDAVFITTILSVPAVVVAALLFGV
;
A
#
# COMPACT_ATOMS: atom_id res chain seq x y z
N MET A 1 18.60 -14.53 -5.46
CA MET A 1 18.18 -14.78 -4.06
C MET A 1 18.79 -13.78 -3.08
N LEU A 2 20.11 -13.54 -3.10
CA LEU A 2 20.75 -12.51 -2.26
C LEU A 2 20.16 -11.12 -2.49
N ASP A 3 19.89 -10.78 -3.74
CA ASP A 3 19.34 -9.48 -4.13
C ASP A 3 17.90 -9.22 -3.60
N VAL A 4 17.10 -10.28 -3.41
CA VAL A 4 15.80 -10.18 -2.73
C VAL A 4 16.01 -9.77 -1.28
N LEU A 5 16.92 -10.47 -0.59
CA LEU A 5 17.26 -10.16 0.80
C LEU A 5 17.86 -8.76 0.94
N GLU A 6 18.58 -8.26 -0.06
CA GLU A 6 19.10 -6.90 -0.09
C GLU A 6 17.97 -5.86 -0.12
N GLY A 7 16.98 -6.02 -1.01
CA GLY A 7 15.80 -5.14 -1.07
C GLY A 7 15.00 -5.11 0.23
N PHE A 8 14.76 -6.27 0.85
CA PHE A 8 14.14 -6.35 2.17
C PHE A 8 15.05 -5.79 3.28
N GLY A 9 16.37 -5.94 3.14
CA GLY A 9 17.38 -5.45 4.07
C GLY A 9 17.39 -3.92 4.17
N VAL A 10 17.33 -3.21 3.05
CA VAL A 10 17.24 -1.74 3.02
C VAL A 10 16.05 -1.25 3.84
N ILE A 11 14.87 -1.85 3.62
CA ILE A 11 13.64 -1.52 4.35
C ILE A 11 13.79 -1.85 5.84
N ALA A 12 14.35 -3.02 6.16
CA ALA A 12 14.57 -3.46 7.54
C ALA A 12 15.48 -2.51 8.33
N VAL A 13 16.53 -1.98 7.68
CA VAL A 13 17.46 -1.01 8.30
C VAL A 13 16.72 0.28 8.69
N VAL A 14 15.89 0.83 7.81
CA VAL A 14 15.13 2.05 8.12
C VAL A 14 14.08 1.80 9.20
N ILE A 15 13.39 0.64 9.16
CA ILE A 15 12.46 0.24 10.23
C ILE A 15 13.20 0.12 11.57
N PHE A 16 14.39 -0.48 11.57
CA PHE A 16 15.22 -0.61 12.77
C PHE A 16 15.68 0.75 13.30
N ALA A 17 16.07 1.69 12.42
CA ALA A 17 16.37 3.06 12.84
C ALA A 17 15.16 3.74 13.49
N GLY A 18 13.95 3.55 12.93
CA GLY A 18 12.70 4.01 13.54
C GLY A 18 12.44 3.38 14.92
N LEU A 19 12.71 2.08 15.06
CA LEU A 19 12.60 1.36 16.34
C LEU A 19 13.54 1.97 17.39
N MET A 20 14.79 2.25 17.01
CA MET A 20 15.77 2.88 17.91
C MET A 20 15.35 4.30 18.30
N LEU A 21 14.86 5.11 17.36
CA LEU A 21 14.29 6.43 17.64
C LEU A 21 13.13 6.33 18.64
N GLY A 22 12.22 5.37 18.43
CA GLY A 22 11.09 5.13 19.33
C GLY A 22 11.52 4.74 20.75
N ARG A 23 12.56 3.91 20.88
CA ARG A 23 13.12 3.50 22.19
C ARG A 23 13.91 4.60 22.87
N SER A 24 14.61 5.45 22.12
CA SER A 24 15.37 6.58 22.67
C SER A 24 14.49 7.64 23.31
N GLY A 25 13.21 7.73 22.90
CA GLY A 25 12.28 8.76 23.39
C GLY A 25 12.58 10.17 22.87
N VAL A 26 13.57 10.37 22.00
CA VAL A 26 14.01 11.69 21.49
C VAL A 26 12.88 12.51 20.86
N LEU A 27 11.95 11.84 20.16
CA LEU A 27 10.82 12.50 19.49
C LEU A 27 9.61 12.73 20.42
N GLY A 28 9.72 12.34 21.69
CA GLY A 28 8.66 12.43 22.68
C GLY A 28 7.47 11.48 22.44
N PRO A 29 6.41 11.57 23.27
CA PRO A 29 5.27 10.64 23.24
C PRO A 29 4.45 10.70 21.94
N THR A 30 4.40 11.87 21.30
CA THR A 30 3.60 12.11 20.09
C THR A 30 4.42 12.04 18.80
N GLY A 31 5.74 11.86 18.87
CA GLY A 31 6.64 11.91 17.72
C GLY A 31 6.23 11.02 16.55
N GLN A 32 5.77 9.80 16.85
CA GLN A 32 5.24 8.85 15.87
C GLN A 32 4.03 9.42 15.11
N GLN A 33 3.09 10.05 15.81
CA GLN A 33 1.86 10.59 15.23
C GLN A 33 2.17 11.84 14.39
N VAL A 34 3.07 12.70 14.88
CA VAL A 34 3.51 13.89 14.14
C VAL A 34 4.22 13.49 12.86
N LEU A 35 5.15 12.53 12.93
CA LEU A 35 5.85 12.02 11.74
C LEU A 35 4.88 11.40 10.73
N ALA A 36 3.95 10.56 11.18
CA ALA A 36 2.94 9.96 10.31
C ALA A 36 2.06 11.03 9.62
N ARG A 37 1.72 12.12 10.32
CA ARG A 37 0.97 13.25 9.75
C ARG A 37 1.78 14.06 8.75
N VAL A 38 3.05 14.33 9.02
CA VAL A 38 3.95 15.01 8.06
C VAL A 38 4.03 14.19 6.78
N VAL A 39 4.18 12.87 6.90
CA VAL A 39 4.14 11.98 5.74
C VAL A 39 2.79 12.09 5.02
N PHE A 40 1.68 11.93 5.73
CA PHE A 40 0.34 11.89 5.13
C PHE A 40 -0.05 13.20 4.43
N TYR A 41 0.19 14.36 5.07
CA TYR A 41 -0.27 15.66 4.59
C TYR A 41 0.71 16.35 3.63
N VAL A 42 2.00 15.99 3.66
CA VAL A 42 3.04 16.69 2.88
C VAL A 42 3.75 15.73 1.94
N ALA A 43 4.35 14.66 2.46
CA ALA A 43 5.26 13.83 1.67
C ALA A 43 4.52 12.90 0.68
N THR A 44 3.44 12.25 1.10
CA THR A 44 2.66 11.34 0.25
C THR A 44 1.98 12.08 -0.92
N PRO A 45 1.34 13.25 -0.73
CA PRO A 45 0.83 14.06 -1.83
C PRO A 45 1.91 14.45 -2.85
N ALA A 46 3.08 14.89 -2.36
CA ALA A 46 4.21 15.23 -3.21
C ALA A 46 4.73 14.01 -3.98
N LEU A 47 4.86 12.86 -3.32
CA LEU A 47 5.24 11.60 -3.94
C LEU A 47 4.27 11.22 -5.05
N LEU A 48 2.97 11.28 -4.78
CA LEU A 48 1.93 10.96 -5.76
C LEU A 48 2.01 11.87 -6.99
N TYR A 49 2.17 13.17 -6.78
CA TYR A 49 2.34 14.12 -7.87
C TYR A 49 3.59 13.78 -8.71
N VAL A 50 4.76 13.67 -8.07
CA VAL A 50 6.03 13.43 -8.76
C VAL A 50 5.98 12.11 -9.54
N THR A 51 5.53 11.03 -8.90
CA THR A 51 5.47 9.71 -9.53
C THR A 51 4.47 9.67 -10.69
N ILE A 52 3.25 10.20 -10.52
CA ILE A 52 2.24 10.10 -11.58
C ILE A 52 2.55 11.05 -12.74
N SER A 53 3.02 12.28 -12.46
CA SER A 53 3.35 13.25 -13.52
C SER A 53 4.50 12.81 -14.40
N SER A 54 5.39 11.93 -13.91
CA SER A 54 6.51 11.38 -14.67
C SER A 54 6.23 10.02 -15.30
N THR A 55 5.02 9.47 -15.16
CA THR A 55 4.69 8.13 -15.66
C THR A 55 3.63 8.20 -16.75
N ASP A 56 3.81 7.42 -17.82
CA ASP A 56 2.81 7.26 -18.87
C ASP A 56 1.58 6.53 -18.33
N ILE A 57 0.44 7.23 -18.30
CA ILE A 57 -0.83 6.69 -17.78
C ILE A 57 -1.30 5.48 -18.60
N ASP A 58 -0.84 5.35 -19.84
CA ASP A 58 -1.15 4.23 -20.72
C ASP A 58 -0.69 2.88 -20.14
N ALA A 59 0.28 2.88 -19.22
CA ALA A 59 0.70 1.68 -18.50
C ALA A 59 -0.45 1.03 -17.69
N ILE A 60 -1.50 1.76 -17.35
CA ILE A 60 -2.70 1.22 -16.67
C ILE A 60 -3.49 0.30 -17.59
N PHE A 61 -3.40 0.44 -18.91
CA PHE A 61 -4.09 -0.45 -19.85
C PHE A 61 -3.35 -1.78 -20.09
N SER A 62 -2.38 -2.12 -19.23
CA SER A 62 -1.71 -3.42 -19.27
C SER A 62 -2.67 -4.56 -18.96
N PRO A 63 -2.73 -5.60 -19.81
CA PRO A 63 -3.51 -6.79 -19.49
C PRO A 63 -3.08 -7.53 -18.21
N ALA A 64 -1.80 -7.43 -17.81
CA ALA A 64 -1.34 -7.94 -16.51
C ALA A 64 -1.98 -7.21 -15.33
N LEU A 65 -2.41 -5.96 -15.52
CA LEU A 65 -3.16 -5.24 -14.50
C LEU A 65 -4.53 -5.84 -14.27
N LEU A 66 -5.19 -6.41 -15.28
CA LEU A 66 -6.49 -7.06 -15.10
C LEU A 66 -6.40 -8.20 -14.08
N ALA A 67 -5.31 -8.98 -14.12
CA ALA A 67 -5.07 -10.05 -13.17
C ALA A 67 -4.69 -9.52 -11.77
N THR A 68 -3.65 -8.69 -11.69
CA THR A 68 -3.13 -8.18 -10.40
C THR A 68 -4.11 -7.20 -9.74
N GLY A 69 -4.59 -6.21 -10.47
CA GLY A 69 -5.61 -5.24 -10.05
C GLY A 69 -6.97 -5.90 -9.81
N GLY A 70 -7.40 -6.83 -10.65
CA GLY A 70 -8.61 -7.62 -10.43
C GLY A 70 -8.55 -8.43 -9.14
N SER A 71 -7.42 -9.09 -8.86
CA SER A 71 -7.21 -9.80 -7.59
C SER A 71 -7.29 -8.85 -6.39
N ALA A 72 -6.71 -7.64 -6.50
CA ALA A 72 -6.73 -6.65 -5.44
C ALA A 72 -8.14 -6.15 -5.15
N VAL A 73 -8.95 -5.89 -6.19
CA VAL A 73 -10.35 -5.45 -6.07
C VAL A 73 -11.23 -6.55 -5.47
N LEU A 74 -11.11 -7.80 -5.96
CA LEU A 74 -11.88 -8.92 -5.42
C LEU A 74 -11.57 -9.19 -3.95
N VAL A 75 -10.30 -9.17 -3.58
CA VAL A 75 -9.89 -9.34 -2.18
C VAL A 75 -10.35 -8.17 -1.32
N PHE A 76 -10.17 -6.94 -1.81
CA PHE A 76 -10.62 -5.74 -1.11
C PHE A 76 -12.13 -5.81 -0.83
N THR A 77 -12.94 -5.99 -1.87
CA THR A 77 -14.40 -6.04 -1.77
C THR A 77 -14.88 -7.22 -0.92
N GLY A 78 -14.29 -8.41 -1.07
CA GLY A 78 -14.64 -9.59 -0.28
C GLY A 78 -14.37 -9.39 1.22
N ILE A 79 -13.19 -8.89 1.58
CA ILE A 79 -12.84 -8.62 2.99
C ILE A 79 -13.63 -7.44 3.56
N PHE A 80 -13.88 -6.40 2.75
CA PHE A 80 -14.72 -5.27 3.14
C PHE A 80 -16.14 -5.74 3.50
N ALA A 81 -16.78 -6.48 2.60
CA ALA A 81 -18.12 -7.02 2.80
C ALA A 81 -18.18 -8.00 3.98
N PHE A 82 -17.21 -8.92 4.09
CA PHE A 82 -17.13 -9.86 5.19
C PHE A 82 -16.99 -9.15 6.55
N THR A 83 -16.12 -8.14 6.63
CA THR A 83 -15.88 -7.40 7.88
C THR A 83 -17.10 -6.58 8.27
N LEU A 84 -17.78 -5.95 7.30
CA LEU A 84 -19.00 -5.19 7.54
C LEU A 84 -20.17 -6.10 7.96
N TRP A 85 -20.29 -7.28 7.33
CA TRP A 85 -21.33 -8.25 7.65
C TRP A 85 -21.19 -8.85 9.05
N SER A 86 -19.99 -8.82 9.64
CA SER A 86 -19.75 -9.24 11.01
C SER A 86 -20.54 -8.43 12.06
N ARG A 87 -21.23 -7.34 11.68
CA ARG A 87 -22.11 -6.44 12.49
C ARG A 87 -21.47 -5.82 13.75
N ARG A 88 -20.25 -6.21 14.09
CA ARG A 88 -19.49 -5.73 15.25
C ARG A 88 -18.36 -4.79 14.86
N ARG A 89 -18.26 -4.41 13.59
CA ARG A 89 -17.12 -3.65 13.04
C ARG A 89 -17.58 -2.39 12.35
N SER A 90 -16.83 -1.31 12.56
CA SER A 90 -17.11 -0.03 11.90
C SER A 90 -16.67 -0.03 10.43
N LEU A 91 -17.19 0.92 9.65
CA LEU A 91 -16.77 1.13 8.27
C LEU A 91 -15.27 1.39 8.16
N GLY A 92 -14.67 2.11 9.11
CA GLY A 92 -13.23 2.33 9.17
C GLY A 92 -12.43 1.04 9.35
N GLU A 93 -12.87 0.17 10.27
CA GLU A 93 -12.22 -1.14 10.48
C GLU A 93 -12.36 -2.04 9.24
N ALA A 94 -13.52 -2.04 8.58
CA ALA A 94 -13.74 -2.79 7.36
C ALA A 94 -12.86 -2.29 6.21
N THR A 95 -12.73 -0.96 6.06
CA THR A 95 -11.88 -0.33 5.05
C THR A 95 -10.41 -0.65 5.27
N ILE A 96 -9.91 -0.52 6.51
CA ILE A 96 -8.51 -0.84 6.83
C ILE A 96 -8.22 -2.33 6.67
N SER A 97 -9.16 -3.22 7.01
CA SER A 97 -8.98 -4.66 6.80
C SER A 97 -8.92 -5.01 5.32
N ALA A 98 -9.84 -4.46 4.53
CA ALA A 98 -9.88 -4.64 3.09
C ALA A 98 -8.62 -4.10 2.41
N MET A 99 -8.19 -2.91 2.80
CA MET A 99 -6.96 -2.31 2.33
C MET A 99 -5.75 -3.16 2.72
N ALA A 100 -5.68 -3.67 3.95
CA ALA A 100 -4.60 -4.52 4.41
C ALA A 100 -4.51 -5.83 3.60
N SER A 101 -5.65 -6.36 3.15
CA SER A 101 -5.70 -7.59 2.35
C SER A 101 -5.45 -7.37 0.85
N GLY A 102 -5.96 -6.30 0.25
CA GLY A 102 -5.90 -6.10 -1.21
C GLY A 102 -4.77 -5.18 -1.69
N TYR A 103 -4.29 -4.27 -0.84
CA TYR A 103 -3.35 -3.22 -1.23
C TYR A 103 -1.89 -3.68 -1.07
N VAL A 104 -1.25 -4.04 -2.18
CA VAL A 104 0.16 -4.48 -2.29
C VAL A 104 1.16 -3.35 -2.03
N ASN A 105 2.30 -3.67 -1.41
CA ASN A 105 3.45 -2.77 -1.26
C ASN A 105 4.30 -2.66 -2.54
N ILE A 106 3.67 -2.33 -3.68
CA ILE A 106 4.34 -2.32 -4.98
C ILE A 106 5.41 -1.22 -5.07
N GLY A 107 5.20 -0.06 -4.44
CA GLY A 107 6.15 1.04 -4.50
C GLY A 107 7.47 0.73 -3.79
N ASN A 108 7.42 0.19 -2.57
CA ASN A 108 8.64 -0.02 -1.77
C ASN A 108 9.29 -1.38 -2.04
N LEU A 109 8.47 -2.44 -2.17
CA LEU A 109 8.97 -3.80 -2.38
C LEU A 109 8.81 -4.32 -3.80
N GLY A 110 7.88 -3.76 -4.58
CA GLY A 110 7.73 -4.13 -5.97
C GLY A 110 8.93 -3.72 -6.82
N ILE A 111 9.53 -2.55 -6.61
CA ILE A 111 10.72 -2.11 -7.36
C ILE A 111 11.91 -3.07 -7.17
N PRO A 112 12.37 -3.40 -5.94
CA PRO A 112 13.44 -4.37 -5.77
C PRO A 112 13.09 -5.75 -6.34
N ILE A 113 11.88 -6.24 -6.11
CA ILE A 113 11.46 -7.56 -6.63
C ILE A 113 11.43 -7.57 -8.17
N ALA A 114 10.93 -6.51 -8.79
CA ALA A 114 10.91 -6.38 -10.23
C ALA A 114 12.32 -6.29 -10.82
N THR A 115 13.23 -5.55 -10.20
CA THR A 115 14.63 -5.44 -10.65
C THR A 115 15.38 -6.77 -10.48
N TYR A 116 15.24 -7.42 -9.33
CA TYR A 116 16.13 -8.52 -8.95
C TYR A 116 15.56 -9.92 -9.18
N VAL A 117 14.24 -10.09 -9.13
CA VAL A 117 13.56 -11.38 -9.37
C VAL A 117 13.02 -11.43 -10.79
N LEU A 118 12.19 -10.45 -11.16
CA LEU A 118 11.52 -10.44 -12.47
C LEU A 118 12.45 -9.97 -13.58
N LYS A 119 13.50 -9.20 -13.23
CA LYS A 119 14.39 -8.47 -14.15
C LYS A 119 13.62 -7.60 -15.15
N ASP A 120 12.47 -7.09 -14.73
CA ASP A 120 11.58 -6.27 -15.54
C ASP A 120 10.73 -5.35 -14.65
N LEU A 121 10.94 -4.04 -14.79
CA LEU A 121 10.20 -3.00 -14.07
C LEU A 121 8.79 -2.75 -14.63
N SER A 122 8.46 -3.31 -15.81
CA SER A 122 7.16 -3.15 -16.46
C SER A 122 6.00 -3.66 -15.61
N PHE A 123 6.25 -4.58 -14.68
CA PHE A 123 5.25 -5.11 -13.75
C PHE A 123 4.90 -4.16 -12.59
N VAL A 124 5.72 -3.14 -12.32
CA VAL A 124 5.54 -2.24 -11.17
C VAL A 124 4.60 -1.10 -11.53
N ALA A 125 4.88 -0.40 -12.63
CA ALA A 125 4.19 0.84 -12.98
C ALA A 125 2.66 0.68 -13.12
N PRO A 126 2.12 -0.36 -13.80
CA PRO A 126 0.67 -0.53 -13.93
C PRO A 126 -0.02 -0.68 -12.57
N VAL A 127 0.52 -1.54 -11.70
CA VAL A 127 -0.05 -1.83 -10.37
C VAL A 127 0.05 -0.60 -9.47
N LEU A 128 1.20 0.09 -9.52
CA LEU A 128 1.41 1.34 -8.81
C LEU A 128 0.38 2.39 -9.24
N LEU A 129 0.30 2.71 -10.53
CA LEU A 129 -0.64 3.70 -11.04
C LEU A 129 -2.10 3.34 -10.72
N PHE A 130 -2.49 2.08 -10.89
CA PHE A 130 -3.82 1.59 -10.49
C PHE A 130 -4.13 1.86 -9.03
N GLN A 131 -3.19 1.54 -8.14
CA GLN A 131 -3.35 1.75 -6.70
C GLN A 131 -3.42 3.23 -6.33
N LEU A 132 -2.70 4.09 -7.04
CA LEU A 132 -2.65 5.52 -6.75
C LEU A 132 -3.82 6.31 -7.35
N ILE A 133 -4.24 5.97 -8.58
CA ILE A 133 -5.26 6.70 -9.34
C ILE A 133 -6.68 6.17 -9.08
N LEU A 134 -6.84 4.87 -8.84
CA LEU A 134 -8.15 4.25 -8.66
C LEU A 134 -8.38 3.80 -7.22
N LEU A 135 -7.54 2.91 -6.70
CA LEU A 135 -7.82 2.24 -5.43
C LEU A 135 -7.68 3.19 -4.23
N SER A 136 -6.62 4.01 -4.18
CA SER A 136 -6.36 4.94 -3.07
C SER A 136 -7.46 6.00 -2.93
N PRO A 137 -7.93 6.70 -3.99
CA PRO A 137 -9.05 7.62 -3.86
C PRO A 137 -10.34 6.96 -3.35
N ILE A 138 -10.67 5.75 -3.81
CA ILE A 138 -11.83 4.99 -3.31
C ILE A 138 -11.68 4.71 -1.82
N ILE A 139 -10.51 4.27 -1.38
CA ILE A 139 -10.20 4.05 0.04
C ILE A 139 -10.34 5.36 0.85
N MET A 140 -9.87 6.49 0.31
CA MET A 140 -10.00 7.79 0.97
C MET A 140 -11.47 8.20 1.10
N VAL A 141 -12.29 8.00 0.07
CA VAL A 141 -13.75 8.25 0.16
C VAL A 141 -14.38 7.45 1.29
N LEU A 142 -14.06 6.16 1.38
CA LEU A 142 -14.56 5.29 2.44
C LEU A 142 -14.09 5.76 3.81
N LEU A 143 -12.80 6.08 3.98
CA LEU A 143 -12.26 6.54 5.26
C LEU A 143 -12.78 7.93 5.65
N ASP A 144 -12.88 8.88 4.73
CA ASP A 144 -13.43 10.23 4.98
C ASP A 144 -14.92 10.15 5.34
N SER A 145 -15.67 9.21 4.77
CA SER A 145 -17.08 8.99 5.15
C SER A 145 -17.26 8.59 6.61
N THR A 146 -16.24 8.00 7.27
CA THR A 146 -16.29 7.69 8.71
C THR A 146 -16.22 8.93 9.60
N ARG A 147 -15.71 10.04 9.07
CA ARG A 147 -15.62 11.34 9.76
C ARG A 147 -16.83 12.24 9.49
N ALA A 148 -17.64 11.91 8.48
CA ALA A 148 -18.86 12.63 8.17
C ALA A 148 -19.94 12.35 9.24
N GLN A 149 -20.63 13.39 9.70
CA GLN A 149 -21.76 13.22 10.62
C GLN A 149 -22.95 12.54 9.92
N ALA A 150 -23.77 11.80 10.67
CA ALA A 150 -24.89 11.02 10.12
C ALA A 150 -25.93 11.84 9.33
N ASP A 151 -26.07 13.14 9.62
CA ASP A 151 -26.97 14.08 8.91
C ASP A 151 -26.32 14.80 7.72
N SER A 152 -25.13 14.36 7.31
CA SER A 152 -24.38 14.95 6.22
C SER A 152 -24.98 14.57 4.86
N GLN A 153 -25.32 15.57 4.04
CA GLN A 153 -25.81 15.39 2.67
C GLN A 153 -24.90 14.42 1.88
N TRP A 154 -25.48 13.59 1.02
CA TRP A 154 -24.80 12.50 0.29
C TRP A 154 -23.58 12.94 -0.54
N TRP A 155 -23.49 14.23 -0.91
CA TRP A 155 -22.35 14.80 -1.65
C TRP A 155 -21.19 15.29 -0.77
N ARG A 156 -21.38 15.47 0.54
CA ARG A 156 -20.32 15.99 1.43
C ARG A 156 -19.09 15.08 1.51
N PRO A 157 -19.22 13.74 1.55
CA PRO A 157 -18.07 12.84 1.43
C PRO A 157 -17.29 13.06 0.12
N LEU A 158 -17.97 13.33 -1.01
CA LEU A 158 -17.30 13.64 -2.28
C LEU A 158 -16.49 14.95 -2.19
N LEU A 159 -17.02 15.98 -1.53
CA LEU A 159 -16.24 17.22 -1.31
C LEU A 159 -15.09 17.04 -0.31
N MET A 160 -15.21 16.16 0.69
CA MET A 160 -14.11 15.85 1.60
C MET A 160 -12.95 15.18 0.86
N VAL A 161 -13.26 14.31 -0.08
CA VAL A 161 -12.28 13.63 -0.95
C VAL A 161 -11.54 14.63 -1.82
N LEU A 162 -12.23 15.62 -2.39
CA LEU A 162 -11.59 16.70 -3.14
C LEU A 162 -10.69 17.60 -2.29
N ARG A 163 -10.83 17.57 -0.96
CA ARG A 163 -9.97 18.28 -0.01
C ARG A 163 -8.84 17.40 0.54
N ASN A 164 -8.84 16.10 0.22
CA ASN A 164 -7.84 15.17 0.69
C ASN A 164 -6.52 15.44 -0.05
N PRO A 165 -5.42 15.78 0.64
CA PRO A 165 -4.18 16.18 -0.01
C PRO A 165 -3.58 15.07 -0.87
N ILE A 166 -3.79 13.80 -0.49
CA ILE A 166 -3.34 12.64 -1.26
C ILE A 166 -4.07 12.56 -2.60
N VAL A 167 -5.39 12.77 -2.60
CA VAL A 167 -6.21 12.79 -3.82
C VAL A 167 -5.85 13.99 -4.69
N ILE A 168 -5.63 15.17 -4.09
CA ILE A 168 -5.19 16.37 -4.81
C ILE A 168 -3.83 16.13 -5.48
N GLY A 169 -2.84 15.60 -4.75
CA GLY A 169 -1.52 15.29 -5.30
C GLY A 169 -1.60 14.31 -6.47
N ALA A 170 -2.41 13.26 -6.34
CA ALA A 170 -2.64 12.31 -7.42
C ALA A 170 -3.32 12.94 -8.64
N ALA A 171 -4.37 13.73 -8.43
CA ALA A 171 -5.10 14.41 -9.51
C ALA A 171 -4.21 15.41 -10.26
N LEU A 172 -3.38 16.18 -9.54
CA LEU A 172 -2.39 17.06 -10.14
C LEU A 172 -1.33 16.28 -10.93
N GLY A 173 -0.91 15.11 -10.43
CA GLY A 173 0.00 14.23 -11.13
C GLY A 173 -0.59 13.73 -12.45
N VAL A 174 -1.84 13.26 -12.42
CA VAL A 174 -2.59 12.85 -13.63
C VAL A 174 -2.71 14.01 -14.62
N ALA A 175 -3.09 15.20 -14.15
CA ALA A 175 -3.18 16.38 -15.00
C ALA A 175 -1.83 16.74 -15.64
N GLY A 176 -0.73 16.66 -14.88
CA GLY A 176 0.63 16.88 -15.39
C GLY A 176 1.02 15.87 -16.47
N SER A 177 0.75 14.58 -16.24
CA SER A 177 1.04 13.51 -17.22
C SER A 177 0.23 13.67 -18.51
N LEU A 178 -1.09 13.94 -18.42
CA LEU A 178 -1.95 14.11 -19.60
C LEU A 178 -1.65 15.36 -20.42
N THR A 179 -1.25 16.46 -19.77
CA THR A 179 -0.97 17.73 -20.46
C THR A 179 0.48 17.83 -20.92
N GLY A 180 1.36 16.96 -20.42
CA GLY A 180 2.81 17.10 -20.56
C GLY A 180 3.37 18.31 -19.81
N TRP A 181 2.57 19.01 -19.01
CA TRP A 181 2.99 20.21 -18.30
C TRP A 181 3.94 19.85 -17.18
N ARG A 182 5.16 20.40 -17.25
CA ARG A 182 6.18 20.24 -16.22
C ARG A 182 6.26 21.51 -15.37
N LEU A 183 6.31 21.33 -14.06
CA LEU A 183 6.60 22.43 -13.15
C LEU A 183 7.99 23.01 -13.44
N PRO A 184 8.19 24.32 -13.28
CA PRO A 184 9.53 24.92 -13.28
C PRO A 184 10.42 24.24 -12.22
N GLU A 185 11.71 24.07 -12.51
CA GLU A 185 12.66 23.37 -11.63
C GLU A 185 12.65 23.91 -10.19
N VAL A 186 12.54 25.24 -10.04
CA VAL A 186 12.45 25.93 -8.73
C VAL A 186 11.31 25.42 -7.85
N VAL A 187 10.23 24.89 -8.44
CA VAL A 187 9.11 24.28 -7.71
C VAL A 187 9.23 22.76 -7.71
N HIS A 188 9.65 22.16 -8.82
CA HIS A 188 9.77 20.72 -8.95
C HIS A 188 10.78 20.13 -7.96
N GLU A 189 11.97 20.73 -7.81
CA GLU A 189 13.00 20.21 -6.91
C GLU A 189 12.54 20.15 -5.44
N PRO A 190 11.99 21.22 -4.83
CA PRO A 190 11.45 21.14 -3.48
C PRO A 190 10.34 20.10 -3.33
N VAL A 191 9.43 20.00 -4.31
CA VAL A 191 8.37 18.98 -4.29
C VAL A 191 8.95 17.58 -4.34
N SER A 192 9.98 17.34 -5.16
CA SER A 192 10.72 16.08 -5.23
C SER A 192 11.47 15.77 -3.93
N MET A 193 12.03 16.76 -3.24
CA MET A 193 12.62 16.59 -1.92
C MET A 193 11.58 16.16 -0.87
N LEU A 194 10.40 16.78 -0.88
CA LEU A 194 9.29 16.41 0.01
C LEU A 194 8.76 15.00 -0.32
N ALA A 195 8.67 14.65 -1.61
CA ALA A 195 8.30 13.33 -2.08
C ALA A 195 9.27 12.25 -1.57
N ALA A 196 10.57 12.51 -1.66
CA ALA A 196 11.63 11.59 -1.21
C ALA A 196 11.58 11.28 0.29
N MET A 197 10.99 12.16 1.10
CA MET A 197 10.75 11.91 2.53
C MET A 197 9.64 10.89 2.80
N SER A 198 8.74 10.64 1.85
CA SER A 198 7.53 9.85 2.07
C SER A 198 7.86 8.42 2.52
N VAL A 199 8.63 7.68 1.73
CA VAL A 199 8.97 6.27 2.02
C VAL A 199 9.80 6.13 3.29
N PRO A 200 10.92 6.85 3.49
CA PRO A 200 11.68 6.79 4.74
C PRO A 200 10.86 7.22 5.95
N GLY A 201 10.07 8.28 5.84
CA GLY A 201 9.21 8.76 6.93
C GLY A 201 8.17 7.72 7.36
N MET A 202 7.58 7.00 6.41
CA MET A 202 6.68 5.87 6.69
C MET A 202 7.38 4.73 7.42
N LEU A 203 8.58 4.36 6.96
CA LEU A 203 9.40 3.31 7.55
C LEU A 203 9.84 3.65 8.97
N LEU A 204 10.24 4.90 9.21
CA LEU A 204 10.57 5.39 10.55
C LEU A 204 9.33 5.40 11.46
N ALA A 205 8.19 5.95 11.01
CA ALA A 205 6.96 5.96 11.79
C ALA A 205 6.47 4.55 12.14
N PHE A 206 6.57 3.62 11.20
CA PHE A 206 6.29 2.20 11.41
C PHE A 206 7.28 1.56 12.38
N GLY A 207 8.58 1.84 12.26
CA GLY A 207 9.60 1.35 13.21
C GLY A 207 9.36 1.85 14.63
N ILE A 208 9.03 3.13 14.81
CA ILE A 208 8.68 3.71 16.11
C ILE A 208 7.48 2.98 16.72
N SER A 209 6.51 2.57 15.89
CA SER A 209 5.31 1.84 16.34
C SER A 209 5.60 0.46 16.94
N LEU A 210 6.81 -0.07 16.74
CA LEU A 210 7.29 -1.35 17.26
C LEU A 210 8.15 -1.20 18.51
N LYS A 211 8.36 0.03 19.04
CA LYS A 211 9.28 0.32 20.16
C LYS A 211 9.05 -0.56 21.40
N ASP A 212 7.79 -0.85 21.70
CA ASP A 212 7.34 -1.63 22.86
C ASP A 212 7.33 -3.15 22.58
N GLY A 213 7.86 -3.56 21.41
CA GLY A 213 7.82 -4.92 20.90
C GLY A 213 6.51 -5.27 20.20
N TRP A 214 6.55 -6.31 19.38
CA TRP A 214 5.35 -6.92 18.83
C TRP A 214 4.79 -7.95 19.82
N LYS A 215 3.48 -7.92 20.06
CA LYS A 215 2.75 -8.88 20.91
C LYS A 215 1.59 -9.44 20.11
N LEU A 216 1.28 -10.73 20.31
CA LEU A 216 0.11 -11.33 19.67
C LEU A 216 -1.15 -10.55 20.03
N PRO A 217 -1.99 -10.18 19.05
CA PRO A 217 -3.26 -9.52 19.34
C PRO A 217 -4.20 -10.40 20.18
N PRO A 218 -5.18 -9.77 20.86
CA PRO A 218 -6.30 -10.46 21.49
C PRO A 218 -7.02 -11.37 20.49
N ALA A 219 -7.67 -12.43 20.97
CA ALA A 219 -8.23 -13.50 20.12
C ALA A 219 -9.12 -12.99 18.96
N GLY A 220 -9.96 -11.96 19.20
CA GLY A 220 -10.82 -11.36 18.16
C GLY A 220 -10.04 -10.67 17.04
N SER A 221 -9.06 -9.84 17.38
CA SER A 221 -8.17 -9.18 16.41
C SER A 221 -7.19 -10.17 15.76
N ARG A 222 -6.82 -11.24 16.46
CA ARG A 222 -5.95 -12.31 15.95
C ARG A 222 -6.60 -13.04 14.78
N ARG A 223 -7.88 -13.42 14.89
CA ARG A 223 -8.60 -14.09 13.80
C ARG A 223 -8.64 -13.21 12.55
N GLN A 224 -8.86 -11.91 12.72
CA GLN A 224 -8.87 -10.95 11.63
C GLN A 224 -7.49 -10.77 11.00
N LEU A 225 -6.43 -10.70 11.81
CA LEU A 225 -5.05 -10.64 11.34
C LEU A 225 -4.64 -11.89 10.55
N VAL A 226 -5.01 -13.09 11.03
CA VAL A 226 -4.79 -14.35 10.31
C VAL A 226 -5.53 -14.34 8.97
N LEU A 227 -6.82 -13.94 8.97
CA LEU A 227 -7.59 -13.82 7.74
C LEU A 227 -6.93 -12.86 6.76
N ILE A 228 -6.51 -11.68 7.22
CA ILE A 228 -5.82 -10.68 6.37
C ILE A 228 -4.53 -11.28 5.79
N THR A 229 -3.71 -11.91 6.63
CA THR A 229 -2.41 -12.47 6.24
C THR A 229 -2.56 -13.59 5.21
N VAL A 230 -3.45 -14.56 5.47
CA VAL A 230 -3.72 -15.68 4.55
C VAL A 230 -4.32 -15.15 3.25
N THR A 231 -5.26 -14.20 3.34
CA THR A 231 -5.87 -13.62 2.15
C THR A 231 -4.82 -12.91 1.31
N LYS A 232 -3.93 -12.16 1.96
CA LYS A 232 -2.91 -11.35 1.31
C LYS A 232 -1.82 -12.19 0.62
N LEU A 233 -1.31 -13.22 1.30
CA LEU A 233 -0.13 -13.98 0.86
C LEU A 233 -0.47 -15.28 0.14
N VAL A 234 -1.71 -15.76 0.23
CA VAL A 234 -2.14 -17.02 -0.40
C VAL A 234 -3.31 -16.77 -1.33
N ILE A 235 -4.42 -16.22 -0.83
CA ILE A 235 -5.64 -16.11 -1.64
C ILE A 235 -5.48 -15.10 -2.78
N GLN A 236 -4.87 -13.93 -2.54
CA GLN A 236 -4.68 -12.91 -3.56
C GLN A 236 -3.78 -13.42 -4.71
N PRO A 237 -2.58 -13.99 -4.47
CA PRO A 237 -1.79 -14.61 -5.53
C PRO A 237 -2.52 -15.72 -6.29
N LEU A 238 -3.31 -16.55 -5.59
CA LEU A 238 -4.12 -17.59 -6.24
C LEU A 238 -5.20 -16.99 -7.16
N ILE A 239 -5.87 -15.93 -6.72
CA ILE A 239 -6.85 -15.22 -7.56
C ILE A 239 -6.13 -14.58 -8.76
N ALA A 240 -4.96 -13.96 -8.55
CA ALA A 240 -4.17 -13.39 -9.63
C ALA A 240 -3.71 -14.45 -10.64
N TRP A 241 -3.32 -15.64 -10.17
CA TRP A 241 -2.99 -16.79 -11.02
C TRP A 241 -4.21 -17.30 -11.78
N LEU A 242 -5.37 -17.42 -11.14
CA LEU A 242 -6.62 -17.83 -11.80
C LEU A 242 -7.03 -16.84 -12.90
N ILE A 243 -6.98 -15.54 -12.61
CA ILE A 243 -7.33 -14.53 -13.61
C ILE A 243 -6.27 -14.50 -14.72
N GLY A 244 -4.98 -14.41 -14.38
CA GLY A 244 -3.90 -14.30 -15.35
C GLY A 244 -3.72 -15.55 -16.20
N GLY A 245 -3.62 -16.71 -15.56
CA GLY A 245 -3.35 -17.98 -16.25
C GLY A 245 -4.59 -18.61 -16.86
N VAL A 246 -5.65 -18.79 -16.07
CA VAL A 246 -6.84 -19.55 -16.53
C VAL A 246 -7.77 -18.69 -17.39
N LEU A 247 -8.06 -17.46 -16.97
CA LEU A 247 -9.01 -16.59 -17.71
C LEU A 247 -8.36 -15.83 -18.86
N LEU A 248 -7.14 -15.33 -18.68
CA LEU A 248 -6.44 -14.52 -19.67
C LEU A 248 -5.39 -15.31 -20.48
N GLY A 249 -5.07 -16.55 -20.09
CA GLY A 249 -4.19 -17.44 -20.84
C GLY A 249 -2.70 -17.07 -20.76
N TYR A 250 -2.27 -16.25 -19.79
CA TYR A 250 -0.86 -15.92 -19.61
C TYR A 250 -0.07 -17.11 -19.07
N ASP A 251 1.16 -17.26 -19.53
CA ASP A 251 2.11 -18.26 -19.09
C ASP A 251 3.51 -17.65 -18.88
N GLY A 252 4.48 -18.51 -18.51
CA GLY A 252 5.90 -18.16 -18.38
C GLY A 252 6.16 -16.94 -17.50
N LEU A 253 7.00 -16.03 -18.01
CA LEU A 253 7.47 -14.85 -17.29
C LEU A 253 6.33 -13.87 -16.94
N MET A 254 5.33 -13.75 -17.82
CA MET A 254 4.20 -12.84 -17.61
C MET A 254 3.33 -13.31 -16.44
N LEU A 255 3.00 -14.61 -16.40
CA LEU A 255 2.25 -15.19 -15.30
C LEU A 255 3.08 -15.17 -14.00
N MET A 256 4.39 -15.43 -14.08
CA MET A 256 5.29 -15.29 -12.94
C MET A 256 5.25 -13.86 -12.35
N GLY A 257 5.37 -12.83 -13.20
CA GLY A 257 5.30 -11.44 -12.77
C GLY A 257 3.97 -11.09 -12.10
N ILE A 258 2.84 -11.55 -12.64
CA ILE A 258 1.50 -11.39 -12.05
C ILE A 258 1.42 -12.02 -10.65
N VAL A 259 1.89 -13.27 -10.51
CA VAL A 259 1.80 -14.00 -9.24
C VAL A 259 2.76 -13.42 -8.21
N VAL A 260 4.02 -13.16 -8.58
CA VAL A 260 5.06 -12.61 -7.69
C VAL A 260 4.72 -11.20 -7.21
N THR A 261 4.19 -10.32 -8.08
CA THR A 261 3.76 -9.00 -7.62
C THR A 261 2.56 -9.07 -6.66
N SER A 262 1.73 -10.10 -6.79
CA SER A 262 0.57 -10.32 -5.91
C SER A 262 0.96 -10.89 -4.54
N THR A 263 2.12 -11.54 -4.39
CA THR A 263 2.64 -12.03 -3.09
C THR A 263 3.34 -10.96 -2.26
N LEU A 264 3.58 -9.78 -2.84
CA LEU A 264 4.11 -8.63 -2.11
C LEU A 264 3.23 -8.31 -0.91
N PRO A 265 3.81 -7.86 0.22
CA PRO A 265 3.08 -7.71 1.47
C PRO A 265 2.09 -6.54 1.43
N THR A 266 1.34 -6.38 2.52
CA THR A 266 0.50 -5.21 2.73
C THR A 266 1.33 -3.93 2.63
N ALA A 267 0.82 -2.92 1.90
CA ALA A 267 1.53 -1.65 1.79
C ALA A 267 1.65 -0.91 3.11
N GLN A 268 2.73 -0.14 3.22
CA GLN A 268 2.99 0.63 4.42
C GLN A 268 2.02 1.80 4.61
N ASN A 269 1.48 2.35 3.51
CA ASN A 269 0.48 3.42 3.54
C ASN A 269 -0.76 3.01 4.36
N VAL A 270 -1.11 1.73 4.39
CA VAL A 270 -2.23 1.21 5.18
C VAL A 270 -2.08 1.60 6.65
N TYR A 271 -0.87 1.51 7.19
CA TYR A 271 -0.57 1.87 8.56
C TYR A 271 -0.69 3.38 8.81
N ILE A 272 -0.17 4.21 7.91
CA ILE A 272 -0.27 5.67 8.01
C ILE A 272 -1.73 6.12 7.94
N TYR A 273 -2.51 5.54 7.04
CA TYR A 273 -3.93 5.89 6.88
C TYR A 273 -4.71 5.44 8.13
N ALA A 274 -4.44 4.24 8.63
CA ALA A 274 -5.04 3.74 9.86
C ALA A 274 -4.75 4.64 11.08
N MET A 275 -3.52 5.19 11.16
CA MET A 275 -3.13 6.15 12.19
C MET A 275 -3.86 7.49 12.05
N GLU A 276 -3.88 8.07 10.85
CA GLU A 276 -4.52 9.36 10.59
C GLU A 276 -6.03 9.29 10.83
N TYR A 277 -6.69 8.25 10.32
CA TYR A 277 -8.12 8.03 10.49
C TYR A 277 -8.50 7.39 11.84
N LYS A 278 -7.52 7.09 12.70
CA LYS A 278 -7.71 6.45 14.01
C LYS A 278 -8.53 5.16 13.93
N ALA A 279 -8.36 4.40 12.85
CA ALA A 279 -9.11 3.19 12.55
C ALA A 279 -8.15 1.99 12.50
N SER A 280 -8.29 1.02 13.41
CA SER A 280 -7.54 -0.25 13.38
C SER A 280 -6.00 -0.12 13.20
N ALA A 281 -5.38 0.96 13.69
CA ALA A 281 -3.94 1.21 13.51
C ALA A 281 -3.04 0.06 13.99
N GLN A 282 -3.40 -0.58 15.10
CA GLN A 282 -2.68 -1.75 15.60
C GLN A 282 -2.79 -2.95 14.65
N LEU A 283 -3.99 -3.23 14.13
CA LEU A 283 -4.20 -4.31 13.16
C LEU A 283 -3.43 -4.04 11.86
N ALA A 284 -3.46 -2.80 11.36
CA ALA A 284 -2.71 -2.40 10.17
C ALA A 284 -1.20 -2.57 10.38
N ARG A 285 -0.68 -2.13 11.54
CA ARG A 285 0.73 -2.32 11.91
C ARG A 285 1.10 -3.80 11.91
N ASP A 286 0.31 -4.62 12.59
CA ASP A 286 0.59 -6.04 12.75
C ASP A 286 0.48 -6.79 11.40
N ALA A 287 -0.47 -6.40 10.55
CA ALA A 287 -0.61 -6.93 9.19
C ALA A 287 0.61 -6.57 8.32
N VAL A 288 1.04 -5.31 8.32
CA VAL A 288 2.25 -4.88 7.60
C VAL A 288 3.47 -5.64 8.10
N PHE A 289 3.65 -5.77 9.42
CA PHE A 289 4.78 -6.49 10.01
C PHE A 289 4.83 -7.96 9.59
N ILE A 290 3.73 -8.69 9.83
CA ILE A 290 3.66 -10.13 9.57
C ILE A 290 3.75 -10.40 8.08
N THR A 291 2.99 -9.67 7.26
CA THR A 291 3.00 -9.91 5.82
C THR A 291 4.36 -9.58 5.22
N THR A 292 5.07 -8.55 5.70
CA THR A 292 6.42 -8.24 5.22
C THR A 292 7.38 -9.40 5.46
N ILE A 293 7.39 -9.96 6.68
CA ILE A 293 8.26 -11.12 6.99
C ILE A 293 7.85 -12.34 6.16
N LEU A 294 6.56 -12.68 6.12
CA LEU A 294 6.06 -13.86 5.43
C LEU A 294 6.04 -13.72 3.90
N SER A 295 6.13 -12.51 3.36
CA SER A 295 6.21 -12.28 1.92
C SER A 295 7.54 -12.76 1.34
N VAL A 296 8.63 -12.78 2.12
CA VAL A 296 9.93 -13.29 1.66
C VAL A 296 9.82 -14.74 1.18
N PRO A 297 9.38 -15.71 2.02
CA PRO A 297 9.18 -17.08 1.55
C PRO A 297 8.05 -17.20 0.52
N ALA A 298 7.00 -16.38 0.60
CA ALA A 298 5.91 -16.42 -0.39
C ALA A 298 6.39 -16.03 -1.80
N VAL A 299 7.23 -14.99 -1.92
CA VAL A 299 7.87 -14.59 -3.17
C VAL A 299 8.82 -15.67 -3.68
N VAL A 300 9.63 -16.27 -2.79
CA VAL A 300 10.55 -17.36 -3.17
C VAL A 300 9.77 -18.56 -3.71
N VAL A 301 8.73 -19.01 -2.99
CA VAL A 301 7.90 -20.14 -3.45
C VAL A 301 7.23 -19.81 -4.77
N ALA A 302 6.67 -18.60 -4.93
CA ALA A 302 6.07 -18.19 -6.18
C ALA A 302 7.08 -18.21 -7.35
N ALA A 303 8.29 -17.69 -7.17
CA ALA A 303 9.33 -17.72 -8.20
C ALA A 303 9.75 -19.16 -8.58
N LEU A 304 9.95 -20.02 -7.58
CA LEU A 304 10.35 -21.41 -7.78
C LEU A 304 9.31 -22.22 -8.56
N LEU A 305 8.01 -21.95 -8.36
CA LEU A 305 6.93 -22.59 -9.11
C LEU A 305 7.00 -22.31 -10.63
N PHE A 306 7.68 -21.24 -11.03
CA PHE A 306 7.92 -20.89 -12.43
C PHE A 306 9.36 -21.18 -12.90
N GLY A 307 10.15 -21.90 -12.08
CA GLY A 307 11.50 -22.36 -12.45
C GLY A 307 12.62 -21.33 -12.26
N VAL A 308 12.41 -20.32 -11.40
CA VAL A 308 13.40 -19.27 -11.06
C VAL A 308 13.85 -19.36 -9.60
#